data_AF-W1WHB6-F1
#
_entry.id   AF-W1WHB6-F1
#
_cell.length_a   1.000
_cell.length_b   1.000
_cell.length_c   1.000
_cell.angle_alpha   90.00
_cell.angle_beta   90.00
_cell.angle_gamma   90.00
#
_symmetry.space_group_name_H-M   'P 1'
#
loop_
_entity.id
_entity.type
_entity.pdbx_description
1 polymer ?
#
loop_
_entity_poly.entity_id
_entity_poly.type
_entity_poly.pdbx_seq_one_letter_code
_entity_poly.pdbx_strand_id
1 'polypeptide(L)' 'MNFNEWLKNEESIISRDYFEALLDTLPPDGKRKVKSYYIEKYRYYIKTHPQEKYEQIELNIK' A
#
# COMPACT_ATOMS: atom_id res chain seq x y z
N MET A 1 -9.60 3.50 -0.97
CA MET A 1 -8.40 2.93 -0.33
C MET A 1 -7.19 3.80 -0.64
N ASN A 2 -6.49 4.28 0.38
CA ASN A 2 -5.21 5.00 0.27
C ASN A 2 -4.00 4.04 0.31
N PHE A 3 -2.78 4.53 0.06
CA PHE A 3 -1.58 3.70 0.00
C PHE A 3 -1.30 2.93 1.30
N ASN A 4 -1.56 3.52 2.47
CA ASN A 4 -1.32 2.86 3.76
C ASN A 4 -2.32 1.74 4.01
N GLU A 5 -3.59 1.96 3.67
CA GLU A 5 -4.63 0.94 3.74
C GLU A 5 -4.33 -0.21 2.76
N TRP A 6 -3.87 0.10 1.55
CA TRP A 6 -3.46 -0.89 0.56
C TRP A 6 -2.27 -1.71 1.05
N LEU A 7 -1.23 -1.06 1.60
CA LEU A 7 -0.09 -1.75 2.20
C LEU A 7 -0.54 -2.76 3.27
N LYS A 8 -1.47 -2.35 4.14
CA LYS A 8 -1.98 -3.20 5.22
C LYS A 8 -2.86 -4.34 4.70
N ASN A 9 -3.81 -4.03 3.83
CA ASN A 9 -4.86 -4.96 3.41
C ASN A 9 -4.39 -5.93 2.32
N GLU A 10 -3.50 -5.50 1.43
CA GLU A 10 -3.08 -6.28 0.25
C GLU A 10 -1.65 -6.81 0.37
N GLU A 11 -0.75 -6.06 1.02
CA GLU A 11 0.67 -6.42 1.11
C GLU A 11 1.06 -6.93 2.51
N SER A 12 0.11 -7.01 3.44
CA SER A 12 0.35 -7.40 4.85
C SER A 12 1.43 -6.55 5.56
N ILE A 13 1.65 -5.33 5.07
CA ILE A 13 2.59 -4.37 5.65
C ILE A 13 1.84 -3.55 6.70
N ILE A 14 2.19 -3.79 7.96
CA ILE A 14 1.41 -3.43 9.14
C ILE A 14 1.14 -1.91 9.24
N SER A 15 2.10 -1.10 8.80
CA SER A 15 1.97 0.36 8.77
C SER A 15 2.96 0.99 7.79
N ARG A 16 2.75 2.27 7.49
CA ARG A 16 3.72 3.08 6.75
C ARG A 16 5.06 3.17 7.48
N ASP A 17 5.05 3.28 8.80
CA ASP A 17 6.28 3.37 9.59
C ASP A 17 7.08 2.07 9.52
N TYR A 18 6.40 0.92 9.53
CA TYR A 18 7.05 -0.37 9.29
C TYR A 18 7.63 -0.46 7.88
N PHE A 19 6.91 0.06 6.88
CA PHE A 19 7.41 0.13 5.50
C PHE A 19 8.65 1.01 5.37
N GLU A 20 8.64 2.22 5.95
CA GLU A 20 9.79 3.12 5.91
C GLU A 20 10.97 2.55 6.71
N ALA A 21 10.72 1.88 7.86
CA ALA A 21 11.76 1.17 8.60
C ALA A 21 12.39 0.03 7.78
N LEU A 22 11.58 -0.73 7.02
CA LEU A 22 12.08 -1.73 6.08
C LEU A 22 12.97 -1.08 5.01
N LEU A 23 12.52 0.04 4.43
CA LEU A 23 13.29 0.79 3.44
C LEU A 23 14.61 1.33 3.99
N ASP A 24 14.66 1.71 5.27
CA ASP A 24 15.86 2.24 5.93
C ASP A 24 16.92 1.16 6.16
N THR A 25 16.57 -0.13 6.11
CA THR A 25 17.55 -1.22 6.14
C THR A 25 18.30 -1.40 4.81
N LEU A 26 17.85 -0.73 3.74
CA LEU A 26 18.40 -0.87 2.40
C LEU A 26 19.41 0.24 2.07
N PRO A 27 20.43 -0.03 1.23
CA PRO A 27 21.24 1.02 0.63
C PRO A 27 20.36 2.03 -0.16
N PRO A 28 20.83 3.27 -0.38
CA PRO A 28 20.04 4.32 -1.03
C PRO A 28 19.42 3.92 -2.38
N ASP A 29 20.12 3.11 -3.17
CA ASP A 29 19.61 2.59 -4.45
C ASP A 29 18.54 1.51 -4.26
N GLY A 30 18.71 0.64 -3.27
CA GLY A 30 17.73 -0.37 -2.89
C GLY A 30 16.44 0.29 -2.39
N LYS A 31 16.57 1.29 -1.49
CA LYS A 31 15.45 2.09 -0.99
C LYS A 31 14.65 2.72 -2.12
N ARG A 32 15.33 3.35 -3.09
CA ARG A 32 14.67 3.94 -4.27
C ARG A 32 13.91 2.91 -5.11
N LYS A 33 14.52 1.76 -5.39
CA LYS A 33 13.90 0.69 -6.19
C LYS A 33 12.66 0.11 -5.51
N VAL A 34 12.75 -0.24 -4.23
CA VAL A 34 11.63 -0.82 -3.48
C VAL A 34 10.49 0.19 -3.35
N LYS A 35 10.80 1.45 -3.05
CA LYS A 35 9.79 2.52 -2.99
C LYS A 35 9.05 2.69 -4.32
N SER A 36 9.78 2.77 -5.44
CA SER A 36 9.17 2.86 -6.77
C SER A 36 8.31 1.65 -7.11
N TYR A 37 8.76 0.43 -6.76
CA TYR A 37 8.00 -0.79 -7.00
C TYR A 37 6.62 -0.76 -6.31
N TYR A 38 6.58 -0.47 -5.01
CA TYR A 38 5.31 -0.44 -4.27
C TYR A 38 4.39 0.70 -4.75
N ILE A 39 4.94 1.86 -5.11
CA ILE A 39 4.15 2.96 -5.69
C ILE A 39 3.50 2.55 -7.01
N GLU A 40 4.25 1.94 -7.92
CA GLU A 40 3.71 1.48 -9.21
C GLU A 40 2.71 0.34 -9.03
N LYS A 41 2.96 -0.59 -8.11
CA LYS A 41 2.04 -1.68 -7.79
C LYS A 41 0.71 -1.13 -7.24
N TYR A 42 0.76 -0.12 -6.37
CA TYR A 42 -0.43 0.57 -5.87
C TYR A 42 -1.20 1.28 -6.99
N ARG A 43 -0.50 2.01 -7.88
CA ARG A 43 -1.12 2.67 -9.04
C ARG A 43 -1.84 1.65 -9.94
N TYR A 44 -1.20 0.52 -10.20
CA TYR A 44 -1.80 -0.57 -10.97
C TYR A 44 -3.03 -1.15 -10.26
N TYR A 45 -2.96 -1.37 -8.94
CA TYR A 45 -4.08 -1.86 -8.15
C TYR A 45 -5.29 -0.94 -8.26
N ILE A 46 -5.12 0.37 -8.01
CA ILE A 46 -6.22 1.35 -8.08
C ILE A 46 -6.82 1.41 -9.50
N LYS A 47 -5.99 1.30 -10.53
CA LYS A 47 -6.44 1.28 -11.93
C LYS A 47 -7.26 0.04 -12.28
N THR A 48 -6.94 -1.11 -11.68
CA THR A 48 -7.56 -2.42 -12.00
C THR A 48 -8.69 -2.81 -11.06
N HIS A 49 -8.78 -2.16 -9.91
CA HIS A 49 -9.81 -2.39 -8.89
C HIS A 49 -10.55 -1.07 -8.60
N PRO A 50 -11.38 -0.59 -9.57
CA PRO A 50 -12.13 0.64 -9.41
C PRO A 50 -12.99 0.61 -8.14
N GLN A 51 -13.06 1.76 -7.47
CA GLN A 51 -13.43 1.93 -6.05
C GLN A 51 -14.86 1.51 -5.66
N GLU A 52 -15.72 1.13 -6.60
CA GLU A 52 -17.10 0.68 -6.34
C GLU A 52 -17.21 -0.49 -5.35
N LYS A 53 -16.13 -1.26 -5.13
CA LYS A 53 -16.12 -2.37 -4.16
C LYS A 53 -15.79 -1.99 -2.71
N TYR A 54 -15.24 -0.81 -2.42
CA TYR A 54 -14.78 -0.47 -1.06
C TYR A 54 -15.76 0.38 -0.25
N GLU A 55 -16.74 1.01 -0.90
CA GLU A 55 -17.82 1.74 -0.20
C GLU A 55 -18.78 0.82 0.57
N GLN A 56 -18.78 -0.50 0.30
CA GLN A 56 -19.65 -1.45 1.00
C GLN A 56 -19.11 -1.92 2.36
N ILE A 57 -17.84 -1.68 2.68
CA ILE A 57 -17.24 -2.18 3.94
C ILE A 57 -17.54 -1.22 5.11
N GLU A 58 -17.75 0.07 4.86
CA GLU A 58 -18.02 1.05 5.93
C GLU A 58 -19.48 1.06 6.43
N LEU A 59 -20.42 0.38 5.76
CA LEU A 59 -21.85 0.45 6.10
C LEU A 59 -22.38 -0.67 7.00
N ASN A 60 -21.54 -1.62 7.44
CA ASN A 60 -22.02 -2.81 8.18
C ASN A 60 -21.41 -3.03 9.57
N ILE A 61 -20.88 -1.97 10.19
CA ILE A 61 -20.58 -1.96 11.63
C ILE A 61 -21.63 -1.06 12.29
N LYS A 62 -22.79 -1.64 12.62
CA LYS A 62 -23.80 -1.08 13.52
C LYS A 62 -23.91 -1.96 14.76
#